data_AF-A0AAN5CDW9-F1
#
_entry.id   AF-A0AAN5CDW9-F1
#
_cell.length_a   1.000
_cell.length_b   1.000
_cell.length_c   1.000
_cell.angle_alpha   90.00
_cell.angle_beta   90.00
_cell.angle_gamma   90.00
#
_symmetry.space_group_name_H-M   'P 1'
#
loop_
_entity.id
_entity.type
_entity.pdbx_description
1 polymer ?
#
loop_
_entity_poly.entity_id
_entity_poly.type
_entity_poly.pdbx_seq_one_letter_code
_entity_poly.pdbx_strand_id
1 'polypeptide(L)'
;MPMLEFTKQCALPQDTSAFLVEDGTIFYRTRFPPDRLYVNRNGVEIVAQLPGDCAFTAGAHGNDIYFETDRKIYKAVLSPPNAITVSYLRDQLEDEEIHPGAICSRIEDGVIYVYRLGDDPINDAMYIDTSSDDLYGANLIAIQEGSAIFEIRNANCHRPSARRLKDNVLRYRQDVLRHM
;
A
#
# COMPACT_ATOMS: atom_id res chain seq x y z
N MET A 1 15.57 8.41 22.20
CA MET A 1 14.57 7.99 21.20
C MET A 1 13.29 8.74 21.51
N PRO A 2 12.75 9.54 20.58
CA PRO A 2 11.44 10.17 20.79
C PRO A 2 10.39 9.07 20.95
N MET A 3 9.54 9.22 21.97
CA MET A 3 8.39 8.35 22.18
C MET A 3 7.33 8.72 21.13
N LEU A 4 6.76 7.72 20.46
CA LEU A 4 5.68 7.94 19.51
C LEU A 4 4.44 8.39 20.31
N GLU A 5 4.01 9.63 20.12
CA GLU A 5 2.80 10.18 20.75
C GLU A 5 1.63 10.13 19.77
N PHE A 6 0.53 9.51 20.19
CA PHE A 6 -0.71 9.50 19.43
C PHE A 6 -1.54 10.73 19.78
N THR A 7 -1.63 11.69 18.86
CA THR A 7 -2.27 13.00 19.11
C THR A 7 -3.73 13.06 18.69
N LYS A 8 -4.21 12.08 17.90
CA LYS A 8 -5.55 12.08 17.33
C LYS A 8 -6.17 10.68 17.39
N GLN A 9 -7.40 10.62 17.89
CA GLN A 9 -8.24 9.43 17.85
C GLN A 9 -9.49 9.73 17.02
N CYS A 10 -9.87 8.79 16.16
CA CYS A 10 -11.07 8.91 15.34
C CYS A 10 -11.80 7.56 15.37
N ALA A 11 -13.10 7.58 15.67
CA ALA A 11 -13.94 6.40 15.52
C ALA A 11 -14.34 6.27 14.05
N LEU A 12 -14.06 5.11 13.46
CA LEU A 12 -14.45 4.78 12.09
C LEU A 12 -15.60 3.77 12.12
N PRO A 13 -16.48 3.77 11.10
CA PRO A 13 -17.50 2.73 10.95
C PRO A 13 -16.89 1.33 10.96
N GLN A 14 -17.71 0.33 11.32
CA GLN A 14 -17.32 -1.07 11.22
C GLN A 14 -17.00 -1.45 9.77
N ASP A 15 -16.13 -2.45 9.58
CA ASP A 15 -15.72 -2.97 8.27
C ASP A 15 -15.11 -1.92 7.34
N THR A 16 -14.38 -0.97 7.95
CA THR A 16 -13.63 0.05 7.22
C THR A 16 -12.17 -0.31 7.02
N SER A 17 -11.61 0.19 5.92
CA SER A 17 -10.16 0.24 5.73
C SER A 17 -9.74 1.71 5.79
N ALA A 18 -8.70 2.01 6.56
CA ALA A 18 -8.23 3.35 6.82
C ALA A 18 -6.79 3.54 6.34
N PHE A 19 -6.51 4.73 5.84
CA PHE A 19 -5.23 5.12 5.26
C PHE A 19 -4.84 6.47 5.83
N LEU A 20 -3.74 6.52 6.58
CA LEU A 20 -3.15 7.75 7.09
C LEU A 20 -2.11 8.23 6.08
N VAL A 21 -2.24 9.47 5.61
CA VAL A 21 -1.26 10.11 4.73
C VAL A 21 -0.31 11.03 5.53
N GLU A 22 0.75 11.52 4.89
CA GLU A 22 1.85 12.25 5.55
C GLU A 22 1.41 13.53 6.28
N ASP A 23 0.43 14.27 5.77
CA ASP A 23 -0.10 15.48 6.42
C ASP A 23 -1.01 15.20 7.62
N GLY A 24 -1.21 13.92 7.97
CA GLY A 24 -2.07 13.48 9.06
C GLY A 24 -3.55 13.33 8.68
N THR A 25 -3.91 13.52 7.41
CA THR A 25 -5.25 13.24 6.91
C THR A 25 -5.51 11.73 6.92
N ILE A 26 -6.71 11.36 7.37
CA ILE A 26 -7.17 9.97 7.37
C ILE A 26 -8.22 9.83 6.29
N PHE A 27 -7.91 9.02 5.29
CA PHE A 27 -8.87 8.49 4.34
C PHE A 27 -9.45 7.19 4.91
N TYR A 28 -10.73 6.95 4.68
CA TYR A 28 -11.32 5.65 4.99
C TYR A 28 -12.32 5.24 3.92
N ARG A 29 -12.54 3.94 3.82
CA ARG A 29 -13.49 3.33 2.91
C ARG A 29 -14.39 2.39 3.70
N THR A 30 -15.68 2.40 3.39
CA THR A 30 -16.65 1.38 3.81
C THR A 30 -16.80 0.32 2.72
N ARG A 31 -16.73 -0.97 3.06
CA ARG A 31 -16.83 -2.09 2.10
C ARG A 31 -18.28 -2.44 1.74
N PHE A 32 -19.08 -1.45 1.34
CA PHE A 32 -20.47 -1.64 0.93
C PHE A 32 -20.72 -0.90 -0.38
N PRO A 33 -21.29 -1.56 -1.41
CA PRO A 33 -21.66 -0.89 -2.64
C PRO A 33 -22.71 0.22 -2.41
N PRO A 34 -22.60 1.38 -3.08
CA PRO A 34 -21.48 1.77 -3.95
C PRO A 34 -20.23 2.13 -3.13
N ASP A 35 -19.06 1.70 -3.62
CA ASP A 35 -17.79 1.97 -2.95
C ASP A 35 -17.47 3.47 -2.93
N ARG A 36 -17.12 3.98 -1.76
CA ARG A 36 -16.86 5.39 -1.51
C ARG A 36 -15.60 5.58 -0.70
N LEU A 37 -14.88 6.65 -1.02
CA LEU A 37 -13.73 7.12 -0.26
C LEU A 37 -14.13 8.36 0.52
N TYR A 38 -13.80 8.37 1.80
CA TYR A 38 -14.17 9.40 2.74
C TYR A 38 -12.93 10.03 3.36
N VAL A 39 -13.02 11.32 3.68
CA VAL A 39 -12.09 12.05 4.53
C VAL A 39 -12.89 12.85 5.54
N ASN A 40 -12.51 12.81 6.81
CA ASN A 40 -13.04 13.74 7.82
C ASN A 40 -12.05 14.88 8.04
N ARG A 41 -12.43 16.09 7.63
CA ARG A 41 -11.65 17.31 7.81
C ARG A 41 -12.44 18.30 8.65
N ASN A 42 -11.94 18.62 9.84
CA ASN A 42 -12.57 19.59 10.76
C ASN A 42 -14.05 19.27 11.06
N GLY A 43 -14.39 17.98 11.19
CA GLY A 43 -15.76 17.53 11.43
C GLY A 43 -16.66 17.51 10.19
N VAL A 44 -16.15 17.91 9.03
CA VAL A 44 -16.85 17.81 7.75
C VAL A 44 -16.39 16.53 7.04
N GLU A 45 -17.34 15.67 6.71
CA GLU A 45 -17.11 14.50 5.89
C GLU A 45 -17.11 14.90 4.41
N ILE A 46 -16.01 14.61 3.73
CA ILE A 46 -15.84 14.79 2.29
C ILE A 46 -15.86 13.40 1.67
N VAL A 47 -16.65 13.22 0.60
CA VAL A 47 -16.85 11.93 -0.05
C VAL A 47 -16.55 12.02 -1.54
N ALA A 48 -15.87 11.00 -2.07
CA ALA A 48 -15.78 10.74 -3.49
C ALA A 48 -16.36 9.37 -3.84
N GLN A 49 -17.08 9.34 -4.95
CA GLN A 49 -17.48 8.09 -5.60
C GLN A 49 -16.26 7.50 -6.29
N LEU A 50 -16.00 6.22 -6.06
CA LEU A 50 -14.92 5.51 -6.74
C LEU A 50 -15.42 4.91 -8.06
N PRO A 51 -14.54 4.79 -9.07
CA PRO A 51 -14.90 4.19 -10.36
C PRO A 51 -15.07 2.67 -10.22
N GLY A 52 -16.18 2.13 -10.75
CA GLY A 52 -16.43 0.68 -10.79
C GLY A 52 -16.76 0.03 -9.44
N ASP A 53 -17.00 -1.28 -9.47
CA ASP A 53 -17.15 -2.11 -8.28
C ASP A 53 -15.76 -2.51 -7.79
N CYS A 54 -15.39 -2.01 -6.63
CA CYS A 54 -14.02 -1.70 -6.35
C CYS A 54 -13.41 -2.78 -5.43
N ALA A 55 -12.99 -3.91 -6.00
CA ALA A 55 -12.33 -5.00 -5.26
C ALA A 55 -10.84 -4.72 -4.99
N PHE A 56 -10.50 -3.54 -4.47
CA PHE A 56 -9.14 -3.04 -4.60
C PHE A 56 -8.22 -3.25 -3.39
N THR A 57 -6.96 -3.51 -3.73
CA THR A 57 -5.81 -3.23 -2.89
C THR A 57 -5.52 -1.72 -2.98
N ALA A 58 -5.54 -1.03 -1.84
CA ALA A 58 -5.24 0.40 -1.76
C ALA A 58 -4.09 0.67 -0.80
N GLY A 59 -3.48 1.84 -0.94
CA GLY A 59 -2.39 2.29 -0.10
C GLY A 59 -2.20 3.80 -0.18
N ALA A 60 -1.59 4.35 0.86
CA ALA A 60 -1.22 5.74 0.95
C ALA A 60 0.28 5.89 0.67
N HIS A 61 0.64 6.80 -0.22
CA HIS A 61 2.02 7.24 -0.44
C HIS A 61 2.03 8.77 -0.54
N GLY A 62 2.88 9.44 0.24
CA GLY A 62 2.80 10.90 0.35
C GLY A 62 1.45 11.35 0.92
N ASN A 63 0.81 12.29 0.22
CA ASN A 63 -0.53 12.82 0.54
C ASN A 63 -1.65 12.22 -0.32
N ASP A 64 -1.37 11.11 -0.99
CA ASP A 64 -2.22 10.55 -2.03
C ASP A 64 -2.61 9.10 -1.72
N ILE A 65 -3.81 8.72 -2.15
CA ILE A 65 -4.29 7.33 -2.11
C ILE A 65 -4.21 6.74 -3.51
N TYR A 66 -3.63 5.55 -3.60
CA TYR A 66 -3.52 4.79 -4.83
C TYR A 66 -4.31 3.49 -4.72
N PHE A 67 -4.98 3.12 -5.79
CA PHE A 67 -5.79 1.90 -5.84
C PHE A 67 -5.95 1.44 -7.29
N GLU A 68 -6.26 0.16 -7.46
CA GLU A 68 -6.55 -0.45 -8.75
C GLU A 68 -8.02 -0.84 -8.85
N THR A 69 -8.64 -0.73 -10.02
CA THR A 69 -9.96 -1.32 -10.27
C THR A 69 -10.11 -1.58 -11.76
N ASP A 70 -10.66 -2.72 -12.13
CA ASP A 70 -10.79 -3.18 -13.52
C ASP A 70 -9.47 -3.09 -14.31
N ARG A 71 -8.35 -3.51 -13.70
CA ARG A 71 -6.99 -3.45 -14.25
C ARG A 71 -6.53 -2.03 -14.59
N LYS A 72 -7.10 -1.02 -13.92
CA LYS A 72 -6.73 0.39 -14.08
C LYS A 72 -6.27 0.97 -12.76
N ILE A 73 -5.18 1.71 -12.82
CA ILE A 73 -4.58 2.36 -11.66
C ILE A 73 -5.12 3.78 -11.54
N TYR A 74 -5.58 4.12 -10.35
CA TYR A 74 -6.13 5.43 -10.02
C TYR A 74 -5.40 6.05 -8.84
N LYS A 75 -5.52 7.37 -8.77
CA LYS A 75 -5.05 8.21 -7.69
C LYS A 75 -6.22 9.01 -7.13
N ALA A 76 -6.36 9.07 -5.82
CA ALA A 76 -7.24 9.99 -5.14
C ALA A 76 -6.44 11.00 -4.32
N VAL A 77 -6.79 12.28 -4.47
CA VAL A 77 -6.13 13.40 -3.80
C VAL A 77 -7.19 14.26 -3.12
N LEU A 78 -6.91 14.75 -1.91
CA LEU A 78 -7.73 15.77 -1.26
C LEU A 78 -7.42 17.14 -1.87
N SER A 79 -8.24 17.56 -2.84
CA SER A 79 -8.16 18.87 -3.48
C SER A 79 -8.87 19.94 -2.64
N PRO A 80 -8.20 21.07 -2.32
CA PRO A 80 -8.85 22.21 -1.69
C PRO A 80 -10.00 22.77 -2.55
N PRO A 81 -11.08 23.30 -1.95
CA PRO A 81 -11.28 23.42 -0.51
C PRO A 81 -11.73 22.09 0.14
N ASN A 82 -12.59 21.31 -0.50
CA ASN A 82 -13.24 20.14 0.12
C ASN A 82 -13.67 19.08 -0.90
N ALA A 83 -12.81 18.73 -1.86
CA ALA A 83 -13.11 17.69 -2.84
C ALA A 83 -12.06 16.60 -2.81
N ILE A 84 -12.48 15.35 -2.92
CA ILE A 84 -11.55 14.27 -3.28
C ILE A 84 -11.60 14.14 -4.80
N THR A 85 -10.48 14.39 -5.45
CA THR A 85 -10.34 14.22 -6.90
C THR A 85 -9.77 12.84 -7.18
N VAL A 86 -10.49 12.04 -7.97
CA VAL A 86 -10.02 10.75 -8.46
C VAL A 86 -9.59 10.92 -9.91
N SER A 87 -8.35 10.52 -10.22
CA SER A 87 -7.78 10.56 -11.56
C SER A 87 -7.25 9.19 -11.97
N TYR A 88 -7.50 8.82 -13.22
CA TYR A 88 -6.86 7.68 -13.86
C TYR A 88 -5.37 7.98 -14.09
N LEU A 89 -4.50 7.00 -13.81
CA LEU A 89 -3.07 7.09 -14.05
C LEU A 89 -2.67 6.28 -15.29
N ARG A 90 -2.94 4.98 -15.28
CA ARG A 90 -2.54 4.04 -16.33
C ARG A 90 -3.27 2.71 -16.21
N ASP A 91 -3.18 1.87 -17.23
CA ASP A 91 -3.57 0.48 -17.15
C ASP A 91 -2.51 -0.33 -16.36
N GLN A 92 -2.95 -1.41 -15.73
CA GLN A 92 -2.09 -2.42 -15.13
C GLN A 92 -1.38 -3.19 -16.24
N LEU A 93 -0.09 -3.46 -16.08
CA LEU A 93 0.71 -4.19 -17.06
C LEU A 93 0.39 -5.70 -17.04
N GLU A 94 0.79 -6.42 -18.09
CA GLU A 94 0.41 -7.84 -18.29
C GLU A 94 0.95 -8.76 -17.17
N ASP A 95 2.16 -8.50 -16.69
CA ASP A 95 2.87 -9.28 -15.65
C ASP A 95 3.08 -8.51 -14.33
N GLU A 96 2.22 -7.51 -14.08
CA GLU A 96 2.27 -6.70 -12.86
C GLU A 96 1.38 -7.32 -11.77
N GLU A 97 1.98 -7.64 -10.63
CA GLU A 97 1.27 -8.08 -9.43
C GLU A 97 1.12 -6.92 -8.45
N ILE A 98 -0.08 -6.72 -7.92
CA ILE A 98 -0.41 -5.65 -6.97
C ILE A 98 -0.47 -6.22 -5.56
N HIS A 99 0.41 -5.69 -4.71
CA HIS A 99 0.59 -6.07 -3.31
C HIS A 99 -0.09 -5.08 -2.37
N PRO A 100 -0.39 -5.49 -1.12
CA PRO A 100 -0.88 -4.60 -0.07
C PRO A 100 -0.03 -3.33 0.07
N GLY A 101 -0.69 -2.21 0.41
CA GLY A 101 -0.01 -0.93 0.56
C GLY A 101 0.22 -0.19 -0.76
N ALA A 102 -0.51 -0.57 -1.83
CA ALA A 102 -0.39 0.00 -3.16
C ALA A 102 1.04 -0.08 -3.73
N ILE A 103 1.59 -1.28 -3.71
CA ILE A 103 2.93 -1.60 -4.21
C ILE A 103 2.79 -2.61 -5.33
N CYS A 104 3.65 -2.52 -6.33
CA CYS A 104 3.68 -3.42 -7.47
C CYS A 104 4.98 -4.21 -7.51
N SER A 105 4.91 -5.41 -8.07
CA SER A 105 6.07 -6.11 -8.60
C SER A 105 5.84 -6.53 -10.03
N ARG A 106 6.91 -6.62 -10.82
CA ARG A 106 6.89 -7.16 -12.18
C ARG A 106 8.11 -8.05 -12.38
N ILE A 107 7.94 -9.15 -13.12
CA ILE A 107 9.05 -10.01 -13.54
C ILE A 107 9.27 -9.82 -15.04
N GLU A 108 10.48 -9.43 -15.44
CA GLU A 108 10.86 -9.24 -16.83
C GLU A 108 12.23 -9.90 -17.07
N ASP A 109 12.31 -10.85 -18.00
CA ASP A 109 13.51 -11.67 -18.26
C ASP A 109 14.12 -12.31 -17.00
N GLY A 110 13.26 -12.76 -16.08
CA GLY A 110 13.66 -13.37 -14.80
C GLY A 110 14.14 -12.37 -13.74
N VAL A 111 14.08 -11.07 -14.04
CA VAL A 111 14.44 -9.98 -13.13
C VAL A 111 13.19 -9.45 -12.44
N ILE A 112 13.26 -9.31 -11.11
CA ILE A 112 12.19 -8.75 -10.29
C ILE A 112 12.39 -7.23 -10.19
N TYR A 113 11.35 -6.48 -10.54
CA TYR A 113 11.23 -5.05 -10.35
C TYR A 113 10.12 -4.75 -9.35
N VAL A 114 10.32 -3.77 -8.48
CA VAL A 114 9.28 -3.30 -7.56
C VAL A 114 9.16 -1.78 -7.61
N TYR A 115 7.95 -1.27 -7.43
CA TYR A 115 7.63 0.16 -7.46
C TYR A 115 6.29 0.38 -6.77
N ARG A 116 5.88 1.62 -6.54
CA ARG A 116 4.56 1.95 -5.99
C ARG A 116 3.54 2.07 -7.13
N LEU A 117 2.25 1.90 -6.84
CA LEU A 117 1.20 2.06 -7.87
C LEU A 117 1.27 3.41 -8.59
N GLY A 118 1.68 4.46 -7.87
CA GLY A 118 1.79 5.82 -8.39
C GLY A 118 3.05 6.14 -9.18
N ASP A 119 4.03 5.25 -9.17
CA ASP A 119 5.32 5.44 -9.81
C ASP A 119 5.25 5.10 -11.31
N ASP A 120 6.19 5.64 -12.10
CA ASP A 120 6.39 5.21 -13.48
C ASP A 120 7.12 3.85 -13.50
N PRO A 121 6.49 2.77 -14.01
CA PRO A 121 7.05 1.42 -13.96
C PRO A 121 8.33 1.25 -14.80
N ILE A 122 8.68 2.21 -15.66
CA ILE A 122 9.91 2.20 -16.47
C ILE A 122 11.01 3.00 -15.77
N ASN A 123 10.68 4.19 -15.27
CA ASN A 123 11.68 5.15 -14.78
C ASN A 123 11.96 5.02 -13.28
N ASP A 124 10.96 4.62 -12.49
CA ASP A 124 11.03 4.60 -11.03
C ASP A 124 11.14 3.17 -10.46
N ALA A 125 11.07 2.16 -11.31
CA ALA A 125 11.18 0.76 -10.92
C ALA A 125 12.53 0.42 -10.30
N MET A 126 12.50 -0.21 -9.13
CA MET A 126 13.68 -0.69 -8.43
C MET A 126 13.95 -2.16 -8.75
N TYR A 127 15.12 -2.42 -9.32
CA TYR A 127 15.68 -3.75 -9.52
C TYR A 127 15.92 -4.45 -8.17
N ILE A 128 15.53 -5.72 -8.03
CA ILE A 128 15.81 -6.52 -6.83
C ILE A 128 16.96 -7.49 -7.10
N ASP A 129 18.12 -7.26 -6.46
CA ASP A 129 19.34 -8.08 -6.59
C ASP A 129 19.28 -9.40 -5.80
N THR A 130 18.20 -10.17 -5.92
CA THR A 130 18.06 -11.44 -5.21
C THR A 130 17.32 -12.46 -6.08
N SER A 131 17.56 -13.74 -5.83
CA SER A 131 16.84 -14.79 -6.55
C SER A 131 15.39 -14.92 -6.07
N SER A 132 14.49 -15.41 -6.93
CA SER A 132 13.14 -15.81 -6.53
C SER A 132 13.15 -16.82 -5.37
N ASP A 133 14.17 -17.67 -5.30
CA ASP A 133 14.34 -18.68 -4.26
C ASP A 133 14.60 -18.04 -2.89
N ASP A 134 15.38 -16.95 -2.84
CA ASP A 134 15.63 -16.21 -1.59
C ASP A 134 14.37 -15.52 -1.03
N LEU A 135 13.42 -15.22 -1.91
CA LEU A 135 12.13 -14.60 -1.63
C LEU A 135 10.99 -15.62 -1.57
N TYR A 136 11.27 -16.92 -1.67
CA TYR A 136 10.22 -17.93 -1.66
C TYR A 136 9.37 -17.82 -0.37
N GLY A 137 8.06 -17.64 -0.54
CA GLY A 137 7.11 -17.45 0.55
C GLY A 137 7.18 -16.09 1.25
N ALA A 138 7.90 -15.12 0.70
CA ALA A 138 7.96 -13.76 1.21
C ALA A 138 6.95 -12.86 0.48
N ASN A 139 6.26 -12.00 1.22
CA ASN A 139 5.32 -11.01 0.68
C ASN A 139 6.00 -9.65 0.64
N LEU A 140 5.88 -8.93 -0.47
CA LEU A 140 6.31 -7.53 -0.53
C LEU A 140 5.33 -6.68 0.29
N ILE A 141 5.84 -5.96 1.30
CA ILE A 141 4.98 -5.19 2.23
C ILE A 141 5.28 -3.69 2.24
N ALA A 142 6.47 -3.26 1.80
CA ALA A 142 6.86 -1.85 1.77
C ALA A 142 8.01 -1.58 0.79
N ILE A 143 8.05 -0.35 0.29
CA ILE A 143 9.23 0.26 -0.36
C ILE A 143 9.60 1.51 0.44
N GLN A 144 10.78 1.48 1.06
CA GLN A 144 11.27 2.56 1.91
C GLN A 144 12.72 2.89 1.58
N GLU A 145 13.00 4.16 1.28
CA GLU A 145 14.37 4.69 1.10
C GLU A 145 15.25 3.85 0.15
N GLY A 146 14.70 3.46 -1.01
CA GLY A 146 15.42 2.64 -1.99
C GLY A 146 15.64 1.19 -1.55
N SER A 147 14.85 0.69 -0.61
CA SER A 147 14.84 -0.71 -0.18
C SER A 147 13.45 -1.31 -0.25
N ALA A 148 13.37 -2.55 -0.75
CA ALA A 148 12.18 -3.38 -0.70
C ALA A 148 12.17 -4.17 0.61
N ILE A 149 11.02 -4.19 1.27
CA ILE A 149 10.81 -4.92 2.51
C ILE A 149 9.87 -6.10 2.25
N PHE A 150 10.39 -7.30 2.48
CA PHE A 150 9.66 -8.54 2.34
C PHE A 150 9.35 -9.17 3.69
N GLU A 151 8.11 -9.59 3.91
CA GLU A 151 7.66 -10.32 5.10
C GLU A 151 7.59 -11.81 4.82
N ILE A 152 8.25 -12.61 5.66
CA ILE A 152 7.99 -14.06 5.77
C ILE A 152 7.26 -14.32 7.07
N ARG A 153 6.08 -14.93 6.95
CA ARG A 153 5.31 -15.43 8.09
C ARG A 153 5.79 -16.84 8.45
N ASN A 154 6.23 -17.03 9.69
CA ASN A 154 6.75 -18.32 10.15
C ASN A 154 6.26 -18.61 11.58
N ALA A 155 5.39 -19.61 11.72
CA ALA A 155 4.81 -20.03 12.99
C ALA A 155 5.82 -20.60 14.00
N ASN A 156 7.06 -20.89 13.56
CA ASN A 156 8.15 -21.32 14.44
C ASN A 156 9.04 -20.14 14.87
N CYS A 157 8.70 -18.90 14.52
CA CYS A 157 9.50 -17.73 14.82
C CYS A 157 9.20 -17.21 16.23
N HIS A 158 10.05 -17.52 17.22
CA HIS A 158 9.82 -17.10 18.61
C HIS A 158 9.85 -15.58 18.86
N ARG A 159 10.41 -14.81 17.94
CA ARG A 159 10.44 -13.33 18.00
C ARG A 159 10.56 -12.74 16.60
N PRO A 160 10.00 -11.54 16.35
CA PRO A 160 10.24 -10.83 15.10
C PRO A 160 11.73 -10.61 14.85
N SER A 161 12.15 -10.69 13.59
CA SER A 161 13.54 -10.39 13.21
C SER A 161 13.59 -9.77 11.82
N ALA A 162 14.45 -8.76 11.65
CA ALA A 162 14.77 -8.20 10.35
C ALA A 162 16.22 -8.55 9.99
N ARG A 163 16.48 -8.85 8.72
CA ARG A 163 17.83 -8.98 8.19
C ARG A 163 17.92 -8.34 6.82
N ARG A 164 19.06 -7.71 6.53
CA ARG A 164 19.40 -7.29 5.17
C ARG A 164 19.84 -8.53 4.39
N LEU A 165 19.20 -8.80 3.26
CA LEU A 165 19.67 -9.81 2.30
C LEU A 165 20.72 -9.21 1.38
N LYS A 166 20.42 -8.00 0.89
CA LYS A 166 21.18 -7.23 -0.10
C LYS A 166 21.02 -5.73 0.15
N ASP A 167 21.74 -4.90 -0.60
CA ASP A 167 21.77 -3.45 -0.39
C ASP A 167 20.38 -2.80 -0.43
N ASN A 168 19.48 -3.31 -1.27
CA ASN A 168 18.12 -2.82 -1.40
C ASN A 168 17.03 -3.85 -1.02
N VAL A 169 17.40 -4.92 -0.29
CA VAL A 169 16.45 -5.96 0.12
C VAL A 169 16.54 -6.22 1.61
N LEU A 170 15.47 -5.89 2.32
CA LEU A 170 15.26 -6.22 3.71
C LEU A 170 14.23 -7.35 3.82
N ARG A 171 14.54 -8.33 4.66
CA ARG A 171 13.62 -9.42 4.97
C ARG A 171 13.25 -9.40 6.44
N TYR A 172 11.96 -9.23 6.69
CA TYR A 172 11.34 -9.27 7.99
C TYR A 172 10.68 -10.62 8.21
N ARG A 173 10.84 -11.20 9.40
CA ARG A 173 10.21 -12.44 9.83
C ARG A 173 9.32 -12.14 11.02
N GLN A 174 8.06 -12.57 10.95
CA GLN A 174 7.09 -12.41 12.02
C GLN A 174 6.44 -13.76 12.36
N ASP A 175 6.12 -13.93 13.65
CA ASP A 175 5.33 -15.05 14.12
C ASP A 175 3.90 -14.94 13.57
N VAL A 176 3.32 -16.08 13.20
CA VAL A 176 1.89 -16.15 12.93
C VAL A 176 1.23 -16.24 14.29
N LEU A 177 0.90 -15.09 14.89
CA LEU A 177 0.05 -15.07 16.07
C LEU A 177 -1.19 -15.89 15.74
N ARG A 178 -1.28 -17.09 16.32
CA ARG A 178 -2.49 -17.89 16.30
C ARG A 178 -3.50 -17.10 17.09
N HIS A 179 -4.33 -16.32 16.40
CA HIS A 179 -5.58 -15.85 16.97
C HIS A 179 -6.42 -17.09 17.27
N MET A 180 -6.25 -17.63 18.49
CA MET A 180 -7.20 -18.53 19.14
C MET A 180 -8.35 -17.69 19.71
#